data_AF-A0A9P4QZK5-F1
#
_entry.id   AF-A0A9P4QZK5-F1
#
_cell.length_a   1.000
_cell.length_b   1.000
_cell.length_c   1.000
_cell.angle_alpha   90.00
_cell.angle_beta   90.00
_cell.angle_gamma   90.00
#
_symmetry.space_group_name_H-M   'P 1'
#
loop_
_entity.id
_entity.type
_entity.pdbx_description
1 polymer ?
#
loop_
_entity_poly.entity_id
_entity_poly.type
_entity_poly.pdbx_seq_one_letter_code
_entity_poly.pdbx_strand_id
1 'polypeptide(L)'
;ELIHVRLEHALDFEAVSYTWANASGDVSRSRNLFIKSGNGILKITQNCEAALRTFRHESTPKLLWIDSICVDQQNLLERSEQIQLMASIYKQAQRVLVFIG
;
A
#
# COMPACT_ATOMS: atom_id res chain seq x y z
N GLU A 1 6.77 -0.93 9.16
CA GLU A 1 6.25 -2.14 9.83
C GLU A 1 5.03 -2.60 9.05
N LEU A 2 4.71 -3.89 9.03
CA LEU A 2 3.45 -4.38 8.49
C LEU A 2 2.62 -4.90 9.66
N ILE A 3 1.38 -4.47 9.74
CA ILE A 3 0.43 -4.89 10.76
C ILE A 3 -0.82 -5.43 10.08
N HIS A 4 -1.37 -6.52 10.61
CA HIS A 4 -2.64 -7.09 10.16
C HIS A 4 -3.75 -6.62 11.09
N VAL A 5 -4.79 -6.06 10.51
CA VAL A 5 -5.89 -5.43 11.25
C VAL A 5 -7.21 -5.83 10.62
N ARG A 6 -8.23 -5.99 11.45
CA ARG A 6 -9.59 -6.21 10.97
C ARG A 6 -10.21 -4.89 10.58
N LEU A 7 -10.93 -4.87 9.48
CA LEU A 7 -11.60 -3.67 8.97
C LEU A 7 -12.67 -3.13 9.95
N GLU A 8 -13.20 -3.97 10.84
CA GLU A 8 -14.14 -3.56 11.89
C GLU A 8 -13.49 -2.68 12.98
N HIS A 9 -12.17 -2.68 13.09
CA HIS A 9 -11.45 -1.83 14.03
C HIS A 9 -11.16 -0.47 13.40
N ALA A 10 -11.68 0.59 14.02
CA ALA A 10 -11.35 1.95 13.65
C ALA A 10 -9.87 2.22 13.90
N LEU A 11 -9.09 2.25 12.82
CA LEU A 11 -7.70 2.67 12.82
C LEU A 11 -7.56 3.92 11.99
N ASP A 12 -6.71 4.82 12.49
CA ASP A 12 -6.33 6.03 11.78
C ASP A 12 -5.30 5.68 10.69
N PHE A 13 -5.80 5.27 9.53
CA PHE A 13 -4.98 4.99 8.35
C PHE A 13 -5.36 5.88 7.16
N GLU A 14 -4.41 6.09 6.27
CA GLU A 14 -4.60 6.78 5.01
C GLU A 14 -4.49 5.77 3.86
N ALA A 15 -5.38 5.83 2.87
CA ALA A 15 -5.30 5.01 1.68
C ALA A 15 -4.50 5.73 0.60
N VAL A 16 -3.67 5.02 -0.16
CA VAL A 16 -2.90 5.60 -1.27
C VAL A 16 -3.50 5.17 -2.60
N SER A 17 -3.85 6.14 -3.43
CA SER A 17 -4.30 5.95 -4.81
C SER A 17 -3.21 6.40 -5.77
N TYR A 18 -2.72 5.49 -6.59
CA TYR A 18 -1.62 5.71 -7.53
C TYR A 18 -1.63 4.66 -8.64
N THR A 19 -0.95 4.93 -9.74
CA THR A 19 -0.73 3.93 -10.79
C THR A 19 0.44 3.01 -10.41
N TRP A 20 0.34 1.71 -10.66
CA TRP A 20 1.44 0.80 -10.33
C TRP A 20 2.64 0.96 -11.24
N ALA A 21 2.38 1.31 -12.50
CA ALA A 21 3.38 1.58 -13.52
C ALA A 21 4.07 2.93 -13.28
N ASN A 22 5.36 3.01 -13.62
CA ASN A 22 6.05 4.30 -13.73
C ASN A 22 5.72 5.01 -15.06
N ALA A 23 6.31 6.18 -15.29
CA ALA A 23 6.11 6.97 -16.52
C ALA A 23 6.47 6.21 -17.82
N SER A 24 7.32 5.18 -17.75
CA SER A 24 7.69 4.33 -18.88
C SER A 24 6.76 3.13 -19.07
N GLY A 25 5.72 2.98 -18.23
CA GLY A 25 4.83 1.82 -18.23
C GLY A 25 5.38 0.61 -17.48
N ASP A 26 6.51 0.71 -16.77
CA ASP A 26 7.12 -0.41 -16.07
C ASP A 26 6.40 -0.71 -14.75
N VAL A 27 5.94 -1.96 -14.61
CA VAL A 27 5.28 -2.52 -13.43
C VAL A 27 6.18 -3.50 -12.66
N SER A 28 7.46 -3.60 -13.03
CA SER A 28 8.41 -4.51 -12.40
C SER A 28 8.56 -4.23 -10.91
N ARG A 29 8.52 -5.29 -10.10
CA ARG A 29 8.77 -5.22 -8.65
C ARG A 29 10.27 -5.23 -8.38
N SER A 30 10.96 -4.19 -8.83
CA SER A 30 12.43 -4.10 -8.79
C SER A 30 12.98 -3.45 -7.53
N ARG A 31 12.14 -2.72 -6.76
CA ARG A 31 12.55 -1.98 -5.57
C ARG A 31 12.39 -2.80 -4.29
N ASN A 32 13.23 -2.54 -3.30
CA ASN A 32 13.22 -3.24 -2.02
C ASN A 32 12.55 -2.37 -0.95
N LEU A 33 11.53 -2.93 -0.29
CA LEU A 33 10.94 -2.40 0.94
C LEU A 33 11.34 -3.30 2.10
N PHE A 34 12.04 -2.74 3.09
CA PHE A 34 12.49 -3.48 4.27
C PHE A 34 11.39 -3.51 5.35
N ILE A 35 11.00 -4.71 5.78
CA ILE A 35 9.91 -4.91 6.73
C ILE A 35 10.49 -5.25 8.10
N LYS A 36 10.27 -4.34 9.07
CA LYS A 36 10.76 -4.48 10.45
C LYS A 36 10.20 -5.72 11.17
N SER A 37 8.91 -6.03 10.99
CA SER A 37 8.22 -7.06 11.80
C SER A 37 8.60 -8.51 11.48
N GLY A 38 9.35 -8.75 10.40
CA GLY A 38 9.74 -10.10 9.97
C GLY A 38 11.16 -10.20 9.42
N ASN A 39 11.97 -9.15 9.61
CA ASN A 39 13.32 -9.02 9.03
C ASN A 39 13.38 -9.42 7.54
N GLY A 40 12.36 -9.02 6.78
CA GLY A 40 12.12 -9.45 5.40
C GLY A 40 12.24 -8.31 4.39
N ILE A 41 12.40 -8.68 3.13
CA ILE A 41 12.40 -7.73 2.00
C ILE A 41 11.17 -8.02 1.15
N LEU A 42 10.35 -7.00 0.93
CA LEU A 42 9.26 -7.05 -0.03
C LEU A 42 9.67 -6.32 -1.31
N LYS A 43 9.45 -6.97 -2.44
CA LYS A 43 9.67 -6.39 -3.77
C LYS A 43 8.45 -5.54 -4.16
N ILE A 44 8.67 -4.26 -4.40
CA ILE A 44 7.63 -3.29 -4.80
C ILE A 44 7.98 -2.61 -6.13
N THR A 45 6.99 -1.99 -6.77
CA THR A 45 7.22 -1.24 -8.02
C THR A 45 7.94 0.08 -7.74
N GLN A 46 8.56 0.64 -8.78
CA GLN A 46 9.20 1.96 -8.68
C GLN A 46 8.20 3.06 -8.26
N ASN A 47 6.99 3.05 -8.85
CA ASN A 47 5.99 4.06 -8.54
C ASN A 47 5.47 3.94 -7.09
N CYS A 48 5.37 2.70 -6.58
CA CYS A 48 5.03 2.45 -5.18
C CYS A 48 6.10 3.00 -4.22
N GLU A 49 7.39 2.80 -4.53
CA GLU A 49 8.47 3.40 -3.73
C GLU A 49 8.40 4.94 -3.76
N ALA A 50 8.16 5.53 -4.93
CA ALA A 50 8.03 6.97 -5.08
C ALA A 50 6.86 7.54 -4.26
N ALA A 51 5.69 6.90 -4.31
CA ALA A 51 4.52 7.28 -3.51
C ALA A 51 4.83 7.19 -2.00
N LEU A 52 5.44 6.08 -1.55
CA LEU A 52 5.85 5.88 -0.16
C LEU A 52 6.81 6.99 0.32
N ARG A 53 7.79 7.35 -0.50
CA ARG A 53 8.74 8.42 -0.17
C ARG A 53 8.07 9.79 -0.13
N THR A 54 7.12 10.05 -1.01
CA THR A 54 6.39 11.31 -1.10
C THR A 54 5.50 11.54 0.12
N PHE A 55 4.82 10.51 0.60
CA PHE A 55 3.88 10.64 1.73
C PHE A 55 4.52 10.44 3.10
N ARG A 56 5.76 9.94 3.15
CA ARG A 56 6.52 9.80 4.38
C ARG A 56 6.79 11.17 5.00
N HIS A 57 6.46 11.31 6.28
CA HIS A 57 6.95 12.44 7.09
C HIS A 57 8.26 12.07 7.78
N GLU A 58 9.12 13.07 7.99
CA GLU A 58 10.40 12.89 8.68
C GLU A 58 10.23 12.58 10.17
N SER A 59 9.24 13.20 10.82
CA SER A 59 9.12 13.21 12.28
C SER A 59 7.97 12.36 12.82
N THR A 60 7.00 11.98 11.98
CA THR A 60 5.77 11.31 12.44
C THR A 60 5.50 10.06 11.60
N PRO A 61 5.40 8.87 12.22
CA PRO A 61 5.00 7.67 11.50
C PRO A 61 3.56 7.83 10.99
N LYS A 62 3.31 7.32 9.79
CA LYS A 62 1.98 7.25 9.18
C LYS A 62 1.60 5.81 8.91
N LEU A 63 0.33 5.48 9.12
CA LEU A 63 -0.23 4.21 8.74
C LEU A 63 -0.84 4.34 7.35
N LEU A 64 -0.21 3.70 6.36
CA LEU A 64 -0.63 3.74 4.96
C LEU A 64 -1.18 2.38 4.55
N TRP A 65 -2.32 2.39 3.87
CA TRP A 65 -2.82 1.26 3.11
C TRP A 65 -2.45 1.43 1.63
N ILE A 66 -1.74 0.46 1.08
CA ILE A 66 -1.27 0.43 -0.32
C ILE A 66 -1.65 -0.93 -0.90
N ASP A 67 -2.53 -0.96 -1.88
CA ASP A 67 -3.06 -2.21 -2.48
C ASP A 67 -1.98 -3.21 -2.90
N SER A 68 -0.90 -2.77 -3.55
CA SER A 68 0.17 -3.63 -4.06
C SER A 68 1.03 -4.27 -2.96
N ILE A 69 0.93 -3.76 -1.73
CA ILE A 69 1.63 -4.24 -0.53
C ILE A 69 0.68 -5.02 0.39
N CYS A 70 -0.52 -4.47 0.63
CA CYS A 70 -1.47 -5.00 1.61
C CYS A 70 -2.32 -6.16 1.09
N VAL A 71 -2.38 -6.36 -0.23
CA VAL A 71 -3.11 -7.46 -0.86
C VAL A 71 -2.12 -8.41 -1.52
N ASP A 72 -2.20 -9.70 -1.21
CA ASP A 72 -1.43 -10.70 -1.94
C ASP A 72 -1.91 -10.80 -3.39
N GLN A 73 -1.10 -10.29 -4.30
CA GLN A 73 -1.42 -10.26 -5.72
C GLN A 73 -1.28 -11.63 -6.40
N GLN A 74 -0.61 -12.59 -5.76
CA GLN A 74 -0.42 -13.95 -6.28
C GLN A 74 -1.57 -14.87 -5.88
N ASN A 75 -2.23 -14.59 -4.75
CA ASN A 75 -3.39 -15.32 -4.29
C ASN A 75 -4.68 -14.75 -4.91
N LEU A 76 -5.17 -15.39 -5.98
CA LEU A 76 -6.37 -14.93 -6.69
C LEU A 76 -7.63 -14.91 -5.82
N LEU A 77 -7.74 -15.83 -4.86
CA LEU A 77 -8.89 -15.91 -3.96
C LEU A 77 -8.89 -14.70 -3.01
N GLU A 78 -7.79 -14.51 -2.28
CA GLU A 78 -7.62 -13.36 -1.38
C GLU A 78 -7.76 -12.04 -2.15
N ARG A 79 -7.11 -11.93 -3.32
CA ARG A 79 -7.21 -10.73 -4.15
C ARG A 79 -8.66 -10.40 -4.50
N SER A 80 -9.46 -11.41 -4.85
CA SER A 80 -10.88 -11.21 -5.19
C SER A 80 -11.68 -10.74 -3.97
N GLU A 81 -11.44 -11.31 -2.80
CA GLU A 81 -12.05 -10.88 -1.53
C GLU A 81 -11.64 -9.43 -1.18
N GLN A 82 -10.35 -9.10 -1.31
CA GLN A 82 -9.82 -7.77 -1.04
C GLN A 82 -10.38 -6.72 -2.00
N ILE A 83 -10.56 -7.05 -3.28
CA ILE A 83 -11.21 -6.16 -4.26
C ILE A 83 -12.64 -5.81 -3.83
N GLN A 84 -13.40 -6.79 -3.30
CA GLN A 84 -14.75 -6.53 -2.78
C GLN A 84 -14.71 -5.60 -1.55
N LEU A 85 -13.64 -5.65 -0.76
CA LEU A 85 -13.44 -4.80 0.42
C LEU A 85 -12.91 -3.41 0.09
N MET A 86 -12.33 -3.17 -1.10
CA MET A 86 -11.69 -1.89 -1.44
C MET A 86 -12.62 -0.70 -1.21
N ALA A 87 -13.88 -0.77 -1.64
CA ALA A 87 -14.83 0.32 -1.44
C ALA A 87 -14.97 0.70 0.05
N SER A 88 -15.03 -0.30 0.93
CA SER A 88 -15.09 -0.11 2.39
C SER A 88 -13.77 0.42 2.95
N ILE A 89 -12.63 -0.08 2.49
CA ILE A 89 -11.30 0.39 2.92
C ILE A 89 -11.12 1.87 2.58
N TYR A 90 -11.39 2.27 1.33
CA TYR A 90 -11.28 3.66 0.90
C TYR A 90 -12.26 4.58 1.64
N LYS A 91 -13.47 4.09 1.95
CA LYS A 91 -14.47 4.84 2.73
C LYS A 91 -14.06 5.05 4.19
N GLN A 92 -13.33 4.10 4.78
CA GLN A 92 -12.91 4.16 6.18
C GLN A 92 -11.56 4.85 6.39
N ALA A 93 -10.76 5.00 5.34
CA ALA A 93 -9.53 5.77 5.42
C ALA A 93 -9.81 7.21 5.86
N GLN A 94 -8.95 7.78 6.71
CA GLN A 94 -9.08 9.19 7.14
C GLN A 94 -9.08 10.14 5.93
N ARG A 95 -8.26 9.81 4.93
CA ARG A 95 -8.23 10.45 3.61
C ARG A 95 -7.57 9.53 2.61
N VAL A 96 -7.75 9.89 1.34
CA VAL A 96 -7.08 9.23 0.21
C VAL A 96 -5.97 10.15 -0.29
N LEU A 97 -4.75 9.65 -0.26
CA LEU A 97 -3.56 10.31 -0.78
C LEU A 97 -3.40 9.93 -2.25
N VAL A 98 -3.49 10.91 -3.15
CA VAL A 98 -3.34 10.69 -4.58
C VAL A 98 -1.90 10.98 -5.00
N PHE A 99 -1.25 10.01 -5.63
CA PHE A 99 0.08 10.16 -6.22
C PHE A 99 0.01 9.94 -7.72
N ILE A 100 0.49 10.93 -8.48
CA ILE A 100 0.31 10.98 -9.94
C ILE A 100 1.53 10.42 -10.70
N GLY A 101 2.66 10.19 -10.03
CA GLY A 101 3.88 9.69 -10.68
C GLY A 101 4.67 10.81 -11.33
#